data_AF-C7J0V5-F1
#
_entry.id   AF-C7J0V5-F1
#
_cell.length_a   1.000
_cell.length_b   1.000
_cell.length_c   1.000
_cell.angle_alpha   90.00
_cell.angle_beta   90.00
_cell.angle_gamma   90.00
#
_symmetry.space_group_name_H-M   'P 1'
#
loop_
_entity.id
_entity.type
_entity.pdbx_description
1 polymer ?
#
loop_
_entity_poly.entity_id
_entity_poly.type
_entity_poly.pdbx_seq_one_letter_code
_entity_poly.pdbx_strand_id
1 'polypeptide(L)'
;MQRRRHPLLLLPRRRPPSRTLLSRLLSSSPPASGGGGGGGGGGVAVKQVTRGNLAEALEELRARVRGAAFVGIDLEMSGVTSAPWRDTLGLDRADVRYLKLRDSAERFAALQLGVCPFRWDPAKSAFVAHPHNFFIFSRNEPLNDCSTHEFLCQTTSIDFLAKYQFDFNTCFREEHKKKRHFRNYIHCIIMKHLHIQTLPRRKKMRH
;
A
#
# COMPACT_ATOMS: atom_id res chain seq x y z
N MET A 1 -8.11 49.87 6.61
CA MET A 1 -8.87 48.94 5.74
C MET A 1 -8.51 47.52 6.15
N GLN A 2 -9.12 46.94 7.19
CA GLN A 2 -10.47 46.35 7.30
C GLN A 2 -10.70 45.14 6.37
N ARG A 3 -11.04 44.02 7.05
CA ARG A 3 -11.83 42.85 6.60
C ARG A 3 -11.03 41.75 5.89
N ARG A 4 -11.17 40.46 6.22
CA ARG A 4 -12.07 39.74 7.14
C ARG A 4 -11.50 38.34 7.39
N ARG A 5 -11.55 37.87 8.63
CA ARG A 5 -11.45 36.45 9.00
C ARG A 5 -12.75 35.75 8.62
N HIS A 6 -12.68 34.54 8.07
CA HIS A 6 -13.79 33.59 8.06
C HIS A 6 -13.42 32.39 8.95
N PRO A 7 -14.20 32.08 10.00
CA PRO A 7 -14.16 30.82 10.71
C PRO A 7 -15.17 29.83 10.07
N LEU A 8 -14.91 28.53 10.12
CA LEU A 8 -15.84 27.39 10.02
C LEU A 8 -14.98 26.14 9.73
N LEU A 9 -15.13 24.96 10.31
CA LEU A 9 -16.25 24.35 11.01
C LEU A 9 -15.68 23.20 11.88
N LEU A 10 -15.98 23.20 13.18
CA LEU A 10 -15.71 22.09 14.09
C LEU A 10 -16.80 21.04 13.89
N LEU A 11 -16.45 19.80 13.56
CA LEU A 11 -17.39 18.66 13.59
C LEU A 11 -16.97 17.67 14.70
N PRO A 12 -17.95 17.05 15.39
CA PRO A 12 -17.73 16.47 16.70
C PRO A 12 -16.90 15.19 16.64
N ARG A 13 -15.93 15.13 17.55
CA ARG A 13 -15.17 13.93 17.93
C ARG A 13 -16.14 12.81 18.34
N ARG A 14 -16.30 11.78 17.51
CA ARG A 14 -16.63 10.44 18.03
C ARG A 14 -15.32 9.79 18.47
N ARG A 15 -15.18 9.59 19.78
CA ARG A 15 -14.05 8.90 20.40
C ARG A 15 -13.90 7.50 19.76
N PRO A 16 -12.72 7.08 19.29
CA PRO A 16 -12.49 5.69 18.96
C PRO A 16 -12.48 4.87 20.25
N PRO A 17 -12.98 3.62 20.25
CA PRO A 17 -12.75 2.71 21.36
C PRO A 17 -11.25 2.46 21.54
N SER A 18 -10.88 2.22 22.79
CA SER A 18 -9.52 1.99 23.28
C SER A 18 -8.73 0.98 22.46
N ARG A 19 -7.54 1.42 22.02
CA ARG A 19 -6.35 0.66 21.61
C ARG A 19 -6.56 -0.86 21.49
N THR A 20 -6.94 -1.33 20.31
CA THR A 20 -6.70 -2.73 19.91
C THR A 20 -5.44 -2.73 19.06
N LEU A 21 -4.37 -3.36 19.56
CA LEU A 21 -3.15 -3.61 18.81
C LEU A 21 -3.50 -4.56 17.65
N LEU A 22 -3.60 -4.03 16.43
CA LEU A 22 -3.58 -4.85 15.22
C LEU A 22 -2.16 -5.40 15.07
N SER A 23 -1.95 -6.62 15.57
CA SER A 23 -0.77 -7.41 15.26
C SER A 23 -0.72 -7.66 13.75
N ARG A 24 0.47 -7.50 13.17
CA ARG A 24 0.78 -7.86 11.78
C ARG A 24 0.39 -9.33 11.54
N LEU A 25 -0.77 -9.54 10.92
CA LEU A 25 -1.19 -10.82 10.35
C LEU A 25 -1.13 -10.70 8.83
N LEU A 26 0.07 -10.48 8.30
CA LEU A 26 0.37 -10.69 6.89
C LEU A 26 1.33 -11.88 6.83
N SER A 27 0.82 -13.05 7.19
CA SER A 27 1.42 -14.34 6.82
C SER A 27 0.53 -14.92 5.73
N SER A 28 0.98 -14.85 4.48
CA SER A 28 0.34 -15.53 3.37
C SER A 28 1.03 -16.88 3.17
N SER A 29 0.45 -17.95 3.70
CA SER A 29 0.70 -19.29 3.17
C SER A 29 -0.26 -19.53 1.99
N PRO A 30 0.19 -20.11 0.87
CA PRO A 30 -0.73 -20.59 -0.16
C PRO A 30 -1.54 -21.78 0.41
N PRO A 31 -2.79 -22.01 -0.02
CA PRO A 31 -3.50 -23.22 0.36
C PRO A 31 -2.82 -24.41 -0.33
N ALA A 32 -2.17 -25.27 0.45
CA ALA A 32 -1.81 -26.60 0.00
C ALA A 32 -3.11 -27.38 -0.26
N SER A 33 -3.24 -27.91 -1.47
CA SER A 33 -4.25 -28.90 -1.82
C SER A 33 -4.02 -30.17 -1.00
N GLY A 34 -4.81 -30.40 0.04
CA GLY A 34 -4.75 -31.59 0.90
C GLY A 34 -5.80 -31.52 1.99
N GLY A 35 -6.59 -32.59 2.15
CA GLY A 35 -7.87 -32.57 2.87
C GLY A 35 -7.80 -32.58 4.40
N GLY A 36 -8.96 -32.29 5.00
CA GLY A 36 -9.39 -32.85 6.28
C GLY A 36 -9.15 -32.00 7.53
N GLY A 37 -10.23 -31.71 8.25
CA GLY A 37 -10.18 -31.59 9.73
C GLY A 37 -10.44 -30.20 10.29
N GLY A 38 -11.46 -30.09 11.13
CA GLY A 38 -11.95 -28.85 11.73
C GLY A 38 -11.00 -28.15 12.71
N GLY A 39 -11.18 -26.84 12.83
CA GLY A 39 -10.50 -25.97 13.78
C GLY A 39 -10.83 -24.51 13.51
N GLY A 40 -11.91 -23.98 14.10
CA GLY A 40 -12.39 -22.61 13.90
C GLY A 40 -11.48 -21.57 14.55
N GLY A 41 -10.45 -21.12 13.83
CA GLY A 41 -9.70 -19.90 14.10
C GLY A 41 -10.18 -18.78 13.18
N GLY A 42 -10.70 -17.69 13.75
CA GLY A 42 -11.32 -16.55 13.03
C GLY A 42 -10.33 -15.66 12.26
N GLY A 43 -9.52 -16.25 11.39
CA GLY A 43 -8.64 -15.52 10.48
C GLY A 43 -9.45 -14.73 9.45
N VAL A 44 -9.08 -13.47 9.22
CA VAL A 44 -9.62 -12.69 8.11
C VAL A 44 -9.02 -13.23 6.81
N ALA A 45 -9.85 -13.75 5.91
CA ALA A 45 -9.38 -14.21 4.60
C ALA A 45 -8.83 -13.04 3.79
N VAL A 46 -7.59 -13.16 3.31
CA VAL A 46 -6.91 -12.16 2.47
C VAL A 46 -7.10 -12.50 1.01
N LYS A 47 -7.66 -11.57 0.22
CA LYS A 47 -7.82 -11.75 -1.23
C LYS A 47 -6.48 -11.53 -1.92
N GLN A 48 -5.91 -12.60 -2.46
CA GLN A 48 -4.70 -12.53 -3.29
C GLN A 48 -5.10 -12.11 -4.71
N VAL A 49 -4.60 -10.98 -5.17
CA VAL A 49 -4.90 -10.43 -6.48
C VAL A 49 -3.81 -10.82 -7.47
N THR A 50 -4.21 -11.60 -8.47
CA THR A 50 -3.38 -12.09 -9.57
C THR A 50 -3.78 -11.38 -10.86
N ARG A 51 -3.00 -11.55 -11.92
CA ARG A 51 -3.33 -11.02 -13.24
C ARG A 51 -4.69 -11.52 -13.74
N GLY A 52 -5.05 -12.76 -13.40
CA GLY A 52 -6.29 -13.40 -13.84
C GLY A 52 -7.56 -12.85 -13.19
N ASN A 53 -7.48 -12.44 -11.92
CA ASN A 53 -8.65 -11.93 -11.17
C ASN A 53 -8.63 -10.41 -10.97
N LEU A 54 -7.65 -9.70 -11.54
CA LEU A 54 -7.43 -8.27 -11.28
C LEU A 54 -8.68 -7.43 -11.49
N ALA A 55 -9.40 -7.60 -12.62
CA ALA A 55 -10.57 -6.78 -12.93
C ALA A 55 -11.69 -6.95 -11.90
N GLU A 56 -12.00 -8.20 -11.54
CA GLU A 56 -13.01 -8.53 -10.53
C GLU A 56 -12.61 -8.02 -9.13
N ALA A 57 -11.34 -8.23 -8.75
CA ALA A 57 -10.81 -7.77 -7.47
C ALA A 57 -10.84 -6.23 -7.36
N LEU A 58 -10.57 -5.52 -8.46
CA LEU A 58 -10.62 -4.06 -8.50
C LEU A 58 -12.05 -3.50 -8.41
N GLU A 59 -13.04 -4.16 -9.01
CA GLU A 59 -14.46 -3.79 -8.86
C GLU A 59 -14.98 -4.08 -7.44
N GLU A 60 -14.62 -5.24 -6.87
CA GLU A 60 -14.94 -5.55 -5.48
C GLU A 60 -14.30 -4.52 -4.54
N LEU A 61 -12.99 -4.27 -4.67
CA LEU A 61 -12.28 -3.31 -3.83
C LEU A 61 -12.92 -1.92 -3.91
N ARG A 62 -13.35 -1.48 -5.10
CA ARG A 62 -14.05 -0.20 -5.28
C ARG A 62 -15.38 -0.14 -4.52
N ALA A 63 -16.15 -1.23 -4.49
CA ALA A 63 -17.36 -1.32 -3.69
C ALA A 63 -17.06 -1.30 -2.19
N ARG A 64 -16.03 -2.04 -1.74
CA ARG A 64 -15.60 -2.07 -0.33
C ARG A 64 -15.11 -0.71 0.16
N VAL A 65 -14.28 -0.01 -0.63
CA VAL A 65 -13.77 1.33 -0.29
C VAL A 65 -14.89 2.35 -0.17
N ARG A 66 -15.93 2.29 -1.03
CA ARG A 66 -17.11 3.17 -0.93
C ARG A 66 -17.86 3.04 0.40
N GLY A 67 -17.91 1.83 0.97
CA GLY A 67 -18.60 1.56 2.24
C GLY A 67 -17.68 1.53 3.46
N ALA A 68 -16.39 1.81 3.31
CA ALA A 68 -15.42 1.73 4.39
C ALA A 68 -15.43 3.00 5.25
N ALA A 69 -15.20 2.83 6.56
CA ALA A 69 -14.96 3.93 7.47
C ALA A 69 -13.52 4.50 7.30
N PHE A 70 -12.56 3.62 7.02
CA PHE A 70 -11.18 3.96 6.68
C PHE A 70 -10.53 2.81 5.89
N VAL A 71 -9.37 3.07 5.29
CA VAL A 71 -8.61 2.10 4.52
C VAL A 71 -7.17 2.08 5.03
N GLY A 72 -6.68 0.90 5.39
CA GLY A 72 -5.27 0.65 5.67
C GLY A 72 -4.52 0.33 4.38
N ILE A 73 -3.29 0.82 4.27
CA ILE A 73 -2.39 0.57 3.14
C ILE A 73 -1.02 0.18 3.70
N ASP A 74 -0.39 -0.83 3.10
CA ASP A 74 0.97 -1.24 3.44
C ASP A 74 1.75 -1.64 2.17
N LEU A 75 3.07 -1.48 2.20
CA LEU A 75 3.95 -1.80 1.08
C LEU A 75 5.05 -2.75 1.52
N GLU A 76 5.28 -3.79 0.72
CA GLU A 76 6.51 -4.57 0.79
C GLU A 76 7.52 -3.99 -0.20
N MET A 77 8.70 -3.61 0.28
CA MET A 77 9.74 -2.96 -0.51
C MET A 77 10.99 -3.82 -0.63
N SER A 78 11.69 -3.70 -1.76
CA SER A 78 12.99 -4.39 -1.96
C SER A 78 14.12 -3.84 -1.08
N GLY A 79 13.90 -2.72 -0.40
CA GLY A 79 14.82 -2.12 0.56
C GLY A 79 14.26 -0.86 1.22
N VAL A 80 14.99 -0.31 2.19
CA VAL A 80 14.55 0.82 3.03
C VAL A 80 15.46 2.04 2.90
N THR A 81 16.77 1.88 3.14
CA THR A 81 17.75 2.97 3.06
C THR A 81 18.80 2.66 1.99
N SER A 82 18.97 3.54 1.00
CA SER A 82 19.89 3.29 -0.12
C SER A 82 21.37 3.47 0.23
N ALA A 83 21.68 4.13 1.34
CA ALA A 83 23.04 4.30 1.84
C ALA A 83 23.05 4.63 3.35
N PRO A 84 23.95 4.06 4.17
CA PRO A 84 23.97 4.30 5.62
C PRO A 84 24.08 5.77 6.03
N TRP A 85 24.86 6.58 5.29
CA TRP A 85 25.00 8.02 5.55
C TRP A 85 23.75 8.84 5.17
N ARG A 86 22.76 8.20 4.52
CA ARG A 86 21.46 8.80 4.18
C ARG A 86 20.36 8.39 5.15
N ASP A 87 20.69 7.70 6.23
CA ASP A 87 19.71 7.49 7.30
C ASP A 87 19.16 8.84 7.78
N THR A 88 17.86 8.84 8.03
CA THR A 88 17.17 10.02 8.53
C THR A 88 17.59 10.23 9.97
N LEU A 89 18.23 11.35 10.24
CA LEU A 89 18.62 11.74 11.58
C LEU A 89 17.46 12.51 12.24
N GLY A 90 17.30 12.36 13.56
CA GLY A 90 16.29 13.12 14.31
C GLY A 90 16.44 14.64 14.16
N LEU A 91 17.66 15.10 13.85
CA LEU A 91 18.02 16.50 13.64
C LEU A 91 17.80 16.99 12.20
N ASP A 92 17.45 16.11 11.25
CA ASP A 92 17.20 16.53 9.87
C ASP A 92 16.00 17.49 9.80
N ARG A 93 16.15 18.55 9.00
CA ARG A 93 15.02 19.42 8.62
C ARG A 93 14.04 18.62 7.74
N ALA A 94 12.75 18.96 7.79
CA ALA A 94 11.70 18.17 7.14
C ALA A 94 11.91 17.99 5.62
N ASP A 95 12.45 19.00 4.94
CA ASP A 95 12.81 18.95 3.53
C ASP A 95 14.00 18.03 3.25
N VAL A 96 15.05 18.04 4.08
CA VAL A 96 16.20 17.13 3.99
C VAL A 96 15.74 15.69 4.16
N ARG A 97 14.90 15.42 5.17
CA ARG A 97 14.29 14.11 5.41
C ARG A 97 13.47 13.65 4.21
N TYR A 98 12.66 14.53 3.62
CA TYR A 98 11.93 14.23 2.39
C TYR A 98 12.86 13.88 1.23
N LEU A 99 13.95 14.65 1.03
CA LEU A 99 14.92 14.38 -0.03
C LEU A 99 15.61 13.02 0.15
N LYS A 100 16.01 12.67 1.37
CA LYS A 100 16.57 11.35 1.71
C LYS A 100 15.57 10.22 1.45
N LEU A 101 14.33 10.36 1.91
CA LEU A 101 13.30 9.34 1.71
C LEU A 101 12.93 9.16 0.24
N ARG A 102 12.78 10.27 -0.51
CA ARG A 102 12.52 10.24 -1.95
C ARG A 102 13.63 9.49 -2.69
N ASP A 103 14.87 9.79 -2.36
CA ASP A 103 16.06 9.19 -2.94
C ASP A 103 16.13 7.66 -2.70
N SER A 104 15.74 7.18 -1.51
CA SER A 104 15.57 5.73 -1.27
C SER A 104 14.37 5.15 -2.03
N ALA A 105 13.21 5.83 -1.99
CA ALA A 105 11.97 5.36 -2.62
C ALA A 105 12.04 5.31 -4.15
N GLU A 106 12.90 6.11 -4.77
CA GLU A 106 13.17 6.09 -6.22
C GLU A 106 14.09 4.93 -6.64
N ARG A 107 14.91 4.39 -5.71
CA ARG A 107 15.87 3.29 -6.01
C ARG A 107 15.36 1.90 -5.67
N PHE A 108 14.49 1.76 -4.67
CA PHE A 108 13.91 0.47 -4.29
C PHE A 108 12.58 0.23 -4.99
N ALA A 109 12.29 -1.02 -5.34
CA ALA A 109 11.01 -1.40 -5.91
C ALA A 109 9.97 -1.64 -4.81
N ALA A 110 8.74 -1.19 -5.06
CA ALA A 110 7.59 -1.70 -4.34
C ALA A 110 7.19 -3.04 -4.97
N LEU A 111 7.20 -4.12 -4.18
CA LEU A 111 6.98 -5.49 -4.63
C LEU A 111 5.52 -5.89 -4.49
N GLN A 112 4.92 -5.52 -3.36
CA GLN A 112 3.53 -5.81 -3.03
C GLN A 112 2.86 -4.59 -2.40
N LEU A 113 1.57 -4.45 -2.64
CA LEU A 113 0.69 -3.48 -2.00
C LEU A 113 -0.44 -4.21 -1.28
N GLY A 114 -0.52 -4.02 0.03
CA GLY A 114 -1.68 -4.38 0.83
C GLY A 114 -2.69 -3.23 0.86
N VAL A 115 -3.95 -3.51 0.58
CA VAL A 115 -5.07 -2.56 0.74
C VAL A 115 -6.18 -3.23 1.55
N CYS A 116 -6.55 -2.61 2.68
CA CYS A 116 -7.55 -3.18 3.57
C CYS A 116 -8.61 -2.13 3.94
N PRO A 117 -9.78 -2.13 3.28
CA PRO A 117 -10.92 -1.35 3.72
C PRO A 117 -11.53 -1.93 5.01
N PHE A 118 -11.83 -1.06 5.97
CA PHE A 118 -12.46 -1.42 7.24
C PHE A 118 -13.86 -0.81 7.31
N ARG A 119 -14.88 -1.66 7.49
CA ARG A 119 -16.27 -1.24 7.64
C ARG A 119 -16.74 -1.51 9.07
N TRP A 120 -17.42 -0.54 9.68
CA TRP A 120 -18.08 -0.77 10.96
C TRP A 120 -19.29 -1.69 10.76
N ASP A 121 -19.36 -2.78 11.53
CA ASP A 121 -20.51 -3.67 11.60
C ASP A 121 -21.22 -3.45 12.95
N PRO A 122 -22.38 -2.76 12.97
CA PRO A 122 -23.13 -2.50 14.20
C PRO A 122 -23.56 -3.78 14.92
N ALA A 123 -23.89 -4.85 14.19
CA ALA A 123 -24.36 -6.10 14.80
C ALA A 123 -23.25 -6.79 15.59
N LYS A 124 -22.00 -6.68 15.12
CA LYS A 124 -20.81 -7.21 15.81
C LYS A 124 -20.17 -6.19 16.76
N SER A 125 -20.61 -4.93 16.70
CA SER A 125 -19.94 -3.80 17.35
C SER A 125 -18.43 -3.79 17.11
N ALA A 126 -18.01 -4.10 15.88
CA ALA A 126 -16.62 -4.28 15.50
C ALA A 126 -16.35 -3.81 14.06
N PHE A 127 -15.08 -3.55 13.74
CA PHE A 127 -14.66 -3.32 12.36
C PHE A 127 -14.43 -4.65 11.65
N VAL A 128 -14.99 -4.77 10.45
CA VAL A 128 -14.76 -5.88 9.52
C VAL A 128 -13.74 -5.44 8.49
N ALA A 129 -12.64 -6.18 8.41
CA ALA A 129 -11.53 -5.95 7.51
C ALA A 129 -11.73 -6.70 6.18
N HIS A 130 -11.33 -6.08 5.07
CA HIS A 130 -11.36 -6.69 3.73
C HIS A 130 -9.99 -6.59 3.05
N PRO A 131 -8.97 -7.31 3.53
CA PRO A 131 -7.60 -7.20 3.03
C PRO A 131 -7.44 -7.76 1.61
N HIS A 132 -6.77 -7.00 0.75
CA HIS A 132 -6.39 -7.34 -0.62
C HIS A 132 -4.89 -7.17 -0.79
N ASN A 133 -4.24 -8.18 -1.36
CA ASN A 133 -2.81 -8.17 -1.62
C ASN A 133 -2.56 -8.17 -3.13
N PHE A 134 -1.84 -7.15 -3.60
CA PHE A 134 -1.51 -6.97 -5.01
C PHE A 134 0.00 -7.10 -5.19
N PHE A 135 0.45 -7.95 -6.11
CA PHE A 135 1.82 -7.87 -6.60
C PHE A 135 1.93 -6.75 -7.63
N ILE A 136 2.79 -5.78 -7.37
CA ILE A 136 2.84 -4.52 -8.15
C ILE A 136 4.17 -4.33 -8.89
N PHE A 137 5.03 -5.33 -8.83
CA PHE A 137 6.32 -5.31 -9.50
C PHE A 137 6.15 -5.11 -11.01
N SER A 138 6.99 -4.24 -11.55
CA SER A 138 6.83 -3.64 -12.87
C SER A 138 8.00 -4.04 -13.76
N ARG A 139 7.93 -5.20 -14.44
CA ARG A 139 8.90 -5.50 -15.50
C ARG A 139 8.61 -4.61 -16.70
N ASN A 140 9.60 -3.94 -17.28
CA ASN A 140 9.37 -3.33 -18.59
C ASN A 140 9.43 -4.46 -19.61
N GLU A 141 8.32 -4.68 -20.31
CA GLU A 141 8.38 -5.42 -21.57
C GLU A 141 9.11 -4.48 -22.56
N PRO A 142 10.21 -4.93 -23.21
CA PRO A 142 11.01 -4.08 -24.08
C PRO A 142 10.23 -3.79 -25.36
N LEU A 143 9.32 -2.81 -25.28
CA LEU A 143 8.62 -2.25 -26.43
C LEU A 143 9.36 -0.96 -26.81
N ASN A 144 10.44 -1.12 -27.57
CA ASN A 144 11.13 -0.08 -28.34
C ASN A 144 11.88 1.03 -27.58
N ASP A 145 12.09 0.93 -26.27
CA ASP A 145 12.92 1.89 -25.52
C ASP A 145 13.86 1.15 -24.58
N CYS A 146 15.17 1.28 -24.79
CA CYS A 146 16.26 0.62 -24.04
C CYS A 146 16.40 1.13 -22.59
N SER A 147 15.32 1.54 -21.94
CA SER A 147 15.33 1.82 -20.51
C SER A 147 15.27 0.51 -19.74
N THR A 148 16.44 -0.07 -19.47
CA THR A 148 16.60 -1.08 -18.44
C THR A 148 16.17 -0.45 -17.11
N HIS A 149 15.02 -0.88 -16.57
CA HIS A 149 14.63 -0.47 -15.23
C HIS A 149 15.42 -1.29 -14.24
N GLU A 150 16.40 -0.63 -13.64
CA GLU A 150 17.17 -1.16 -12.53
C GLU A 150 16.55 -0.69 -11.22
N PHE A 151 16.59 -1.56 -10.22
CA PHE A 151 16.20 -1.25 -8.85
C PHE A 151 17.18 -1.92 -7.91
N LEU A 152 17.34 -1.36 -6.73
CA LEU A 152 18.19 -1.93 -5.69
C LEU A 152 17.43 -2.98 -4.89
N CYS A 153 18.15 -3.97 -4.40
CA CYS A 153 17.69 -4.91 -3.38
C CYS A 153 18.61 -4.79 -2.17
N GLN A 154 18.04 -4.53 -1.01
CA GLN A 154 18.76 -4.55 0.25
C GLN A 154 18.70 -5.96 0.83
N THR A 155 19.86 -6.60 1.03
CA THR A 155 19.94 -7.99 1.48
C THR A 155 19.12 -8.25 2.74
N THR A 156 19.17 -7.35 3.72
CA THR A 156 18.40 -7.48 4.98
C THR A 156 16.89 -7.41 4.76
N SER A 157 16.43 -6.62 3.79
CA SER A 157 15.00 -6.53 3.45
C SER A 157 14.52 -7.76 2.69
N ILE A 158 15.32 -8.26 1.75
CA ILE A 158 15.00 -9.50 1.03
C ILE A 158 15.02 -10.71 1.97
N ASP A 159 16.01 -10.81 2.86
CA ASP A 159 16.08 -11.86 3.88
C ASP A 159 14.86 -11.81 4.82
N PHE A 160 14.48 -10.61 5.27
CA PHE A 160 13.27 -10.41 6.06
C PHE A 160 12.01 -10.92 5.32
N LEU A 161 11.82 -10.53 4.05
CA LEU A 161 10.69 -10.99 3.23
C LEU A 161 10.69 -12.51 3.05
N ALA A 162 11.85 -13.11 2.78
CA ALA A 162 12.00 -14.56 2.64
C ALA A 162 11.63 -15.29 3.94
N LYS A 163 12.07 -14.77 5.09
CA LYS A 163 11.74 -15.32 6.42
C LYS A 163 10.23 -15.38 6.66
N TYR A 164 9.47 -14.40 6.17
CA TYR A 164 8.01 -14.36 6.28
C TYR A 164 7.28 -14.96 5.05
N GLN A 165 7.94 -15.82 4.28
CA GLN A 165 7.36 -16.57 3.17
C GLN A 165 6.79 -15.69 2.05
N PHE A 166 7.43 -14.55 1.79
CA PHE A 166 7.09 -13.74 0.63
C PHE A 166 7.34 -14.54 -0.66
N ASP A 167 6.32 -14.66 -1.51
CA ASP A 167 6.42 -15.40 -2.77
C ASP A 167 7.02 -14.52 -3.88
N PHE A 168 8.36 -14.45 -3.90
CA PHE A 168 9.12 -13.75 -4.94
C PHE A 168 8.82 -14.29 -6.34
N ASN A 169 8.61 -15.60 -6.43
CA ASN A 169 8.31 -16.31 -7.65
C ASN A 169 7.02 -15.79 -8.29
N THR A 170 5.97 -15.65 -7.49
CA THR A 170 4.70 -15.05 -7.91
C THR A 170 4.88 -13.54 -8.16
N CYS A 171 5.58 -12.81 -7.29
CA CYS A 171 5.84 -11.37 -7.45
C CYS A 171 6.46 -11.02 -8.82
N PHE A 172 7.48 -11.78 -9.26
CA PHE A 172 8.17 -11.53 -10.53
C PHE A 172 7.43 -12.10 -11.76
N ARG A 173 6.47 -13.03 -11.58
CA ARG A 173 5.68 -13.63 -12.67
C ARG A 173 4.31 -13.00 -12.89
N GLU A 174 3.62 -12.57 -11.83
CA GLU A 174 2.24 -12.06 -11.85
C GLU A 174 2.11 -10.61 -12.35
N GLU A 175 3.09 -10.15 -13.14
CA GLU A 175 3.16 -8.79 -13.63
C GLU A 175 1.82 -8.35 -14.26
N HIS A 176 1.25 -7.30 -13.67
CA HIS A 176 0.09 -6.64 -14.22
C HIS A 176 0.53 -5.78 -15.42
N LYS A 177 0.49 -6.37 -16.63
CA LYS A 177 0.84 -5.72 -17.92
C LYS A 177 0.22 -4.33 -18.14
N LYS A 178 -0.86 -3.99 -17.43
CA LYS A 178 -1.53 -2.68 -17.51
C LYS A 178 -1.02 -1.70 -16.43
N LYS A 179 0.29 -1.42 -16.40
CA LYS A 179 0.95 -0.49 -15.44
C LYS A 179 0.24 0.86 -15.30
N ARG A 180 -0.15 1.47 -16.42
CA ARG A 180 -0.81 2.79 -16.39
C ARG A 180 -2.20 2.72 -15.77
N HIS A 181 -2.96 1.66 -16.05
CA HIS A 181 -4.32 1.57 -15.53
C HIS A 181 -4.29 1.24 -14.05
N PHE A 182 -3.49 0.26 -13.62
CA PHE A 182 -3.44 -0.15 -12.22
C PHE A 182 -2.96 0.96 -11.27
N ARG A 183 -1.85 1.64 -11.62
CA ARG A 183 -1.34 2.78 -10.82
C ARG A 183 -2.36 3.91 -10.73
N ASN A 184 -2.97 4.27 -11.87
CA ASN A 184 -3.97 5.33 -11.90
C ASN A 184 -5.26 4.90 -11.17
N TYR A 185 -5.62 3.61 -11.21
CA TYR A 185 -6.84 3.09 -10.63
C TYR A 185 -6.76 3.06 -9.11
N ILE A 186 -5.67 2.52 -8.55
CA ILE A 186 -5.44 2.56 -7.10
C ILE A 186 -5.26 3.98 -6.60
N HIS A 187 -4.48 4.81 -7.30
CA HIS A 187 -4.36 6.22 -6.95
C HIS A 187 -5.73 6.93 -7.01
N CYS A 188 -6.57 6.62 -8.01
CA CYS A 188 -7.91 7.21 -8.13
C CYS A 188 -8.85 6.72 -7.02
N ILE A 189 -8.84 5.44 -6.67
CA ILE A 189 -9.67 4.89 -5.59
C ILE A 189 -9.22 5.49 -4.26
N ILE A 190 -7.94 5.38 -3.93
CA ILE A 190 -7.39 5.80 -2.66
C ILE A 190 -7.52 7.32 -2.52
N MET A 191 -7.01 8.11 -3.47
CA MET A 191 -6.96 9.56 -3.29
C MET A 191 -8.33 10.23 -3.43
N LYS A 192 -9.23 9.75 -4.30
CA LYS A 192 -10.57 10.36 -4.41
C LYS A 192 -11.48 10.02 -3.23
N HIS A 193 -11.36 8.83 -2.63
CA HIS A 193 -12.24 8.45 -1.50
C HIS A 193 -11.67 8.79 -0.13
N LEU A 194 -10.35 8.81 0.07
CA LEU A 194 -9.76 9.05 1.39
C LEU A 194 -9.49 10.52 1.71
N HIS A 195 -9.88 11.48 0.86
CA HIS A 195 -9.61 12.91 1.07
C HIS A 195 -8.12 13.21 1.41
N ILE A 196 -7.20 12.35 0.93
CA ILE A 196 -5.78 12.59 1.11
C ILE A 196 -5.42 13.72 0.13
N GLN A 197 -5.29 14.92 0.68
CA GLN A 197 -4.87 16.10 -0.07
C GLN A 197 -3.48 15.84 -0.67
N THR A 198 -3.42 15.51 -1.96
CA THR A 198 -2.16 15.59 -2.71
C THR A 198 -1.71 17.05 -2.73
N LEU A 199 -0.53 17.35 -2.19
CA LEU A 199 0.12 18.64 -2.42
C LEU A 199 0.30 18.84 -3.94
N PRO A 200 0.00 20.04 -4.47
CA PRO A 200 0.16 20.31 -5.89
C PRO A 200 1.62 20.16 -6.29
N ARG A 201 1.87 19.39 -7.37
CA ARG A 201 3.20 19.29 -8.00
C ARG A 201 3.65 20.70 -8.39
N ARG A 202 4.56 21.31 -7.61
CA ARG A 202 5.25 22.54 -8.04
C ARG A 202 6.04 22.18 -9.29
N LYS A 203 5.60 22.72 -10.43
CA LYS A 203 6.39 22.76 -11.66
C LYS A 203 7.74 23.40 -11.30
N LYS A 204 8.85 22.71 -11.57
CA LYS A 204 10.19 23.30 -11.56
C LYS A 204 10.14 24.49 -12.52
N MET A 205 10.26 25.69 -11.97
CA MET A 205 10.59 26.89 -12.73
C MET A 205 12.05 26.69 -13.16
N ARG A 206 12.28 26.48 -14.46
CA ARG A 206 13.61 26.58 -15.05
C ARG A 206 13.95 28.08 -15.08
N HIS A 207 15.03 28.46 -14.42
CA HIS A 207 15.82 29.62 -14.81
C HIS A 207 17.03 29.10 -15.58
#